data_AF-A0A2T5J4M2-F1
#
_entry.id   AF-A0A2T5J4M2-F1
#
_cell.length_a   1.000
_cell.length_b   1.000
_cell.length_c   1.000
_cell.angle_alpha   90.00
_cell.angle_beta   90.00
_cell.angle_gamma   90.00
#
_symmetry.space_group_name_H-M   'P 1'
#
loop_
_entity.id
_entity.type
_entity.pdbx_description
1 polymer ?
#
loop_
_entity_poly.entity_id
_entity_poly.type
_entity_poly.pdbx_seq_one_letter_code
_entity_poly.pdbx_strand_id
1 'polypeptide(L)' 'MCYYNGQKITRTEFIRLKNLEKAVKNYNFLNVGVYNGFMFQPSAIAVANSDKTDFDLTLGHLGLFTRRN' A
#
# COMPACT_ATOMS: atom_id res chain seq x y z
N MET A 1 14.67 8.48 7.71
CA MET A 1 14.61 9.66 6.81
C MET A 1 15.20 9.25 5.47
N CYS A 2 14.36 9.19 4.44
CA CYS A 2 14.68 8.59 3.14
C CYS A 2 15.16 9.72 2.20
N TYR A 3 16.40 10.21 2.41
CA TYR A 3 16.85 11.50 1.87
C TYR A 3 16.93 11.58 0.33
N TYR A 4 17.30 10.49 -0.36
CA TYR A 4 17.22 10.39 -1.82
C TYR A 4 16.96 8.93 -2.20
N ASN A 5 15.78 8.66 -2.77
CA ASN A 5 15.45 7.34 -3.29
C ASN A 5 14.88 7.50 -4.69
N GLY A 6 15.54 6.89 -5.66
CA GLY A 6 15.05 6.79 -7.03
C GLY A 6 15.55 5.49 -7.62
N GLN A 7 14.63 4.67 -8.13
CA GLN A 7 14.95 3.45 -8.85
C GLN A 7 14.74 3.72 -10.34
N LYS A 8 15.81 3.59 -11.15
CA LYS A 8 15.66 3.64 -12.60
C LYS A 8 14.96 2.36 -13.05
N ILE A 9 13.80 2.51 -13.68
CA ILE A 9 13.03 1.41 -14.24
C ILE A 9 13.07 1.46 -15.76
N THR A 10 12.89 0.30 -16.39
CA THR A 10 12.70 0.16 -17.82
C THR A 10 11.32 0.68 -18.25
N ARG A 11 11.15 0.95 -19.55
CA ARG A 11 9.85 1.35 -20.10
C ARG A 11 8.77 0.27 -19.91
N THR A 12 9.15 -1.01 -19.99
CA THR A 12 8.24 -2.13 -19.78
C THR A 12 7.75 -2.19 -18.34
N GLU A 13 8.64 -1.99 -17.36
CA GLU A 13 8.28 -1.89 -15.95
C GLU A 13 7.37 -0.69 -15.70
N PHE A 14 7.66 0.46 -16.32
CA PHE A 14 6.78 1.63 -16.22
C PHE A 14 5.35 1.34 -16.71
N ILE A 15 5.20 0.65 -17.85
CA ILE A 15 3.89 0.25 -18.39
C ILE A 15 3.18 -0.71 -17.42
N ARG A 16 3.90 -1.68 -16.84
CA ARG A 16 3.34 -2.59 -15.82
C ARG A 16 2.84 -1.82 -14.59
N LEU A 17 3.63 -0.87 -14.07
CA LEU A 17 3.22 -0.03 -12.94
C LEU A 17 1.97 0.80 -13.27
N LYS A 18 1.86 1.34 -14.50
CA LYS A 18 0.64 2.02 -14.96
C LYS A 18 -0.59 1.11 -15.03
N ASN A 19 -0.41 -0.17 -15.33
CA ASN A 19 -1.52 -1.12 -15.30
C ASN A 19 -1.92 -1.47 -13.85
N LEU A 20 -0.97 -1.55 -12.92
CA LEU A 20 -1.28 -1.68 -11.50
C LEU A 20 -2.07 -0.46 -10.98
N GLU A 21 -1.69 0.76 -11.39
CA GLU A 21 -2.44 2.00 -11.09
C GLU A 21 -3.92 1.91 -11.54
N LYS A 22 -4.17 1.33 -12.72
CA LYS A 22 -5.54 1.10 -13.22
C LYS A 22 -6.29 0.00 -12.46
N ALA A 23 -5.60 -0.99 -11.92
CA ALA A 23 -6.22 -2.05 -11.12
C ALA A 23 -6.64 -1.52 -9.74
N VAL A 24 -5.78 -0.70 -9.12
CA VAL A 24 -6.05 -0.13 -7.79
C VAL A 24 -7.20 0.88 -7.76
N LYS A 25 -7.55 1.49 -8.91
CA LYS A 25 -8.70 2.40 -9.03
C LYS A 25 -10.04 1.78 -8.56
N ASN A 26 -10.12 0.44 -8.56
CA ASN A 26 -11.33 -0.28 -8.17
C ASN A 26 -11.50 -0.36 -6.63
N TYR A 27 -10.49 0.03 -5.85
CA TYR A 27 -10.55 0.07 -4.39
C TYR A 27 -10.87 1.49 -3.92
N ASN A 28 -12.12 1.74 -3.53
CA ASN A 28 -12.55 3.04 -3.01
C ASN A 28 -11.72 3.51 -1.80
N PHE A 29 -11.22 2.59 -0.97
CA PHE A 29 -10.39 2.93 0.20
C PHE A 29 -8.97 3.41 -0.15
N LEU A 30 -8.54 3.24 -1.41
CA LEU A 30 -7.29 3.81 -1.93
C LEU A 30 -7.49 5.21 -2.54
N ASN A 31 -8.74 5.67 -2.69
CA ASN A 31 -9.06 6.99 -3.22
C ASN A 31 -8.94 8.08 -2.15
N VAL A 32 -7.76 8.18 -1.54
CA VAL A 32 -7.43 9.18 -0.51
C VAL A 32 -6.13 9.85 -0.90
N GLY A 33 -6.16 11.16 -1.14
CA GLY A 33 -4.99 11.90 -1.62
C GLY A 33 -3.82 11.93 -0.65
N VAL A 34 -4.09 12.11 0.65
CA VAL A 34 -3.09 12.07 1.73
C VAL A 34 -3.71 11.42 2.95
N TYR A 35 -3.10 10.35 3.46
CA TYR A 35 -3.48 9.73 4.73
C TYR A 35 -2.84 10.50 5.90
N ASN A 36 -3.67 11.08 6.78
CA ASN A 36 -3.18 11.67 8.03
C ASN A 36 -3.02 10.58 9.09
N GLY A 37 -1.78 10.19 9.35
CA GLY A 37 -1.42 9.13 10.31
C GLY A 37 -1.81 9.40 11.77
N PHE A 38 -2.12 10.65 12.14
CA PHE A 38 -2.56 11.01 13.50
C PHE A 38 -4.05 10.80 13.73
N MET A 39 -4.83 10.53 12.67
CA MET A 39 -6.27 10.30 12.81
C MET A 39 -6.64 8.85 13.12
N PHE A 40 -5.65 7.95 13.14
CA PHE A 40 -5.84 6.51 13.39
C PHE A 40 -6.98 5.88 12.57
N GLN A 41 -7.23 6.39 11.36
CA GLN A 41 -8.26 5.84 10.47
C GLN A 41 -7.78 4.51 9.87
N PRO A 42 -8.72 3.62 9.49
CA PRO A 42 -8.37 2.45 8.70
C PRO A 42 -7.62 2.86 7.45
N SER A 43 -6.51 2.18 7.18
CA SER A 43 -5.68 2.40 5.99
C SER A 43 -5.43 1.08 5.27
N ALA A 44 -5.07 1.17 3.99
CA ALA A 44 -4.74 0.01 3.20
C ALA A 44 -3.42 -0.60 3.67
N ILE A 45 -3.43 -1.92 3.90
CA ILE A 45 -2.29 -2.71 4.29
C ILE A 45 -2.11 -3.82 3.25
N ALA A 46 -0.88 -4.00 2.77
CA ALA A 46 -0.50 -5.17 1.99
C ALA A 46 -0.14 -6.30 2.96
N VAL A 47 -0.90 -7.39 2.92
CA VAL A 47 -0.69 -8.60 3.72
C VAL A 47 -0.30 -9.72 2.77
N ALA A 48 0.74 -10.48 3.08
CA ALA A 48 1.11 -11.64 2.27
C ALA A 48 -0.07 -12.61 2.14
N ASN A 49 -0.32 -13.10 0.93
CA ASN A 49 -1.32 -14.15 0.71
C ASN A 49 -0.92 -15.45 1.42
N SER A 50 -1.84 -16.41 1.52
CA SER A 50 -1.60 -17.70 2.21
C SER A 50 -0.34 -18.42 1.73
N ASP A 51 -0.07 -18.28 0.43
CA ASP A 51 0.99 -19.00 -0.27
C ASP A 51 2.33 -18.25 -0.22
N LYS A 52 2.35 -17.02 0.31
CA LYS A 52 3.50 -16.11 0.41
C LYS A 52 4.16 -15.80 -0.94
N THR A 53 3.41 -15.89 -2.02
CA THR A 53 3.86 -15.60 -3.38
C THR A 53 3.42 -14.22 -3.86
N ASP A 54 2.40 -13.66 -3.22
CA ASP A 54 1.81 -12.36 -3.54
C ASP A 54 1.24 -11.70 -2.27
N PHE A 55 0.47 -10.63 -2.43
CA PHE A 55 -0.19 -9.92 -1.34
C PHE A 55 -1.64 -9.58 -1.66
N ASP A 56 -2.44 -9.54 -0.59
CA ASP A 56 -3.80 -9.00 -0.59
C ASP A 56 -3.80 -7.60 0.03
N LEU A 57 -4.68 -6.73 -0.47
CA LEU A 57 -4.93 -5.42 0.14
C LEU A 57 -6.10 -5.52 1.10
N THR A 58 -5.87 -5.24 2.38
CA THR A 58 -6.91 -5.22 3.41
C THR A 58 -6.94 -3.88 4.12
N LEU A 59 -8.04 -3.58 4.81
CA LEU A 59 -8.09 -2.45 5.74
C LEU A 59 -7.55 -2.86 7.10
N GLY A 60 -6.72 -2.02 7.70
CA GLY A 60 -6.27 -2.19 9.08
C GLY A 60 -5.92 -0.87 9.74
N HIS A 61 -5.58 -0.92 11.03
CA HIS A 61 -5.31 0.28 11.81
C HIS A 61 -3.87 0.78 11.59
N LEU A 62 -3.72 2.09 11.40
CA LEU A 62 -2.42 2.76 11.50
C LEU A 62 -2.00 2.81 12.97
N GLY A 63 -0.85 2.21 13.29
CA GLY A 63 -0.33 2.08 14.66
C GLY A 63 -0.21 0.61 15.08
N LEU A 64 1.00 0.21 15.49
CA LEU A 64 1.25 -1.14 15.97
C LEU A 64 0.72 -1.26 17.40
N PHE A 65 -0.50 -1.75 17.56
CA PHE A 65 -1.04 -2.05 18.89
C PHE A 65 -0.48 -3.39 19.37
N THR A 66 0.52 -3.36 20.24
CA THR A 66 0.89 -4.54 21.01
C THR A 66 -0.23 -4.79 22.02
N ARG A 67 -0.85 -5.98 21.96
CA ARG A 67 -1.71 -6.45 23.06
C ARG A 67 -0.83 -6.50 24.31
N ARG A 68 -1.02 -5.55 25.23
CA ARG A 68 -0.55 -5.71 26.60
C ARG A 68 -1.52 -6.68 27.27
N ASN A 69 -1.02 -7.89 27.54
CA ASN A 69 -1.65 -8.82 28.47
C ASN A 69 -1.52 -8.28 29.89
#